data_AF-A0A163EEL2-F1
#
_entry.id   AF-A0A163EEL2-F1
#
_cell.length_a   1.000
_cell.length_b   1.000
_cell.length_c   1.000
_cell.angle_alpha   90.00
_cell.angle_beta   90.00
_cell.angle_gamma   90.00
#
_symmetry.space_group_name_H-M   'P 1'
#
loop_
_entity.id
_entity.type
_entity.pdbx_description
1 polymer ?
#
loop_
_entity_poly.entity_id
_entity_poly.type
_entity_poly.pdbx_seq_one_letter_code
_entity_poly.pdbx_strand_id
1 'polypeptide(L)'
;MKNNSSLSSVPKNVFILPTAVDTPLSSFWITVHQVDEFSLLRLQGPENQLFKSLLNTLASVFDSKQPPHKILFKRGENAVPLQIAVSESEKTIEAAWQWIQENIVPELRKINDPFDKESWVVEQITMIVGNTKDMSADELSTDEKLRNASRMFRQTFPIPVSERLVSCMSCVPFIDDI
;
A
#
# COMPACT_ATOMS: atom_id res chain seq x y z
N MET A 1 -8.71 -29.42 4.62
CA MET A 1 -8.95 -28.41 5.67
C MET A 1 -7.63 -27.71 5.98
N LYS A 2 -7.35 -26.63 5.28
CA LYS A 2 -6.13 -25.79 5.27
C LYS A 2 -6.63 -24.45 4.70
N ASN A 3 -6.55 -23.23 5.25
CA ASN A 3 -5.59 -22.59 6.14
C ASN A 3 -6.22 -21.28 6.70
N ASN A 4 -6.91 -21.30 7.84
CA ASN A 4 -7.36 -20.05 8.49
C ASN A 4 -6.30 -19.48 9.46
N SER A 5 -5.23 -20.25 9.72
CA SER A 5 -4.17 -19.91 10.68
C SER A 5 -3.01 -19.09 10.09
N SER A 6 -2.90 -18.96 8.75
CA SER A 6 -1.85 -18.14 8.13
C SER A 6 -2.19 -16.64 8.17
N LEU A 7 -3.47 -16.29 8.05
CA LEU A 7 -3.95 -14.91 7.97
C LEU A 7 -3.78 -14.13 9.28
N SER A 8 -3.91 -14.79 10.44
CA SER A 8 -3.71 -14.15 11.75
C SER A 8 -2.26 -13.75 12.02
N SER A 9 -1.31 -14.35 11.31
CA SER A 9 0.13 -14.04 11.43
C SER A 9 0.59 -12.92 10.50
N VAL A 10 -0.27 -12.47 9.59
CA VAL A 10 0.08 -11.46 8.60
C VAL A 10 0.34 -10.12 9.30
N PRO A 11 1.49 -9.49 9.06
CA PRO A 11 1.76 -8.14 9.54
C PRO A 11 0.66 -7.14 9.12
N LYS A 12 0.05 -6.48 10.11
CA LYS A 12 -1.02 -5.49 9.88
C LYS A 12 -0.44 -4.19 9.29
N ASN A 13 -1.23 -3.51 8.46
CA ASN A 13 -0.96 -2.14 7.95
C ASN A 13 0.37 -1.95 7.20
N VAL A 14 0.82 -2.95 6.43
CA VAL A 14 2.08 -2.87 5.68
C VAL A 14 1.95 -3.27 4.21
N PHE A 15 1.11 -4.26 3.91
CA PHE A 15 0.81 -4.65 2.54
C PHE A 15 -0.13 -3.64 1.87
N ILE A 16 0.10 -3.41 0.59
CA ILE A 16 -0.72 -2.56 -0.27
C ILE A 16 -1.12 -3.31 -1.52
N LEU A 17 -2.14 -2.80 -2.24
CA LEU A 17 -2.47 -3.36 -3.54
C LEU A 17 -1.24 -3.29 -4.46
N PRO A 18 -0.89 -4.38 -5.18
CA PRO A 18 0.26 -4.38 -6.06
C PRO A 18 0.19 -3.22 -7.06
N THR A 19 1.17 -2.33 -6.98
CA THR A 19 1.20 -1.10 -7.78
C THR A 19 2.46 -1.08 -8.61
N ALA A 20 2.34 -0.93 -9.93
CA ALA A 20 3.50 -0.79 -10.81
C ALA A 20 4.27 0.48 -10.45
N VAL A 21 5.58 0.34 -10.25
CA VAL A 21 6.45 1.45 -9.88
C VAL A 21 7.66 1.49 -10.80
N ASP A 22 7.82 2.59 -11.53
CA ASP A 22 8.98 2.87 -12.38
C ASP A 22 10.23 3.12 -11.50
N THR A 23 10.74 2.04 -10.90
CA THR A 23 11.85 2.07 -9.94
C THR A 23 13.22 1.69 -10.51
N PRO A 24 13.58 1.91 -11.80
CA PRO A 24 14.98 1.75 -12.19
C PRO A 24 15.84 3.02 -12.00
N LEU A 25 15.29 4.16 -11.57
CA LEU A 25 16.00 5.46 -11.68
C LEU A 25 16.21 6.28 -10.41
N SER A 26 15.76 5.80 -9.25
CA SER A 26 15.96 6.57 -8.03
C SER A 26 17.21 6.06 -7.30
N SER A 27 18.35 6.72 -7.55
CA SER A 27 19.66 6.54 -6.86
C SER A 27 19.60 6.71 -5.32
N PHE A 28 18.40 6.83 -4.77
CA PHE A 28 18.07 7.09 -3.39
C PHE A 28 17.56 5.86 -2.67
N TRP A 29 17.34 4.73 -3.33
CA TRP A 29 16.96 3.49 -2.66
C TRP A 29 18.14 2.55 -2.55
N ILE A 30 18.33 1.96 -1.37
CA ILE A 30 19.30 0.91 -1.10
C ILE A 30 18.55 -0.40 -0.93
N THR A 31 19.00 -1.44 -1.62
CA THR A 31 18.56 -2.81 -1.37
C THR A 31 19.15 -3.30 -0.05
N VAL A 32 18.27 -3.53 0.93
CA VAL A 32 18.64 -4.08 2.24
C VAL A 32 18.63 -5.60 2.17
N HIS A 33 17.59 -6.18 1.56
CA HIS A 33 17.45 -7.63 1.36
C HIS A 33 16.99 -7.95 -0.05
N GLN A 34 17.38 -9.13 -0.54
CA GLN A 34 16.91 -9.67 -1.81
C GLN A 34 16.78 -11.19 -1.71
N VAL A 35 15.67 -11.73 -2.18
CA VAL A 35 15.45 -13.17 -2.34
C VAL A 35 14.57 -13.39 -3.55
N ASP A 36 15.03 -14.23 -4.48
CA ASP A 36 14.33 -14.53 -5.74
C ASP A 36 13.80 -13.24 -6.42
N GLU A 37 12.50 -13.17 -6.71
CA GLU A 37 11.85 -12.02 -7.34
C GLU A 37 11.55 -10.86 -6.36
N PHE A 38 11.87 -10.98 -5.07
CA PHE A 38 11.56 -9.97 -4.06
C PHE A 38 12.78 -9.14 -3.65
N SER A 39 12.56 -7.86 -3.37
CA SER A 39 13.60 -6.96 -2.85
C SER A 39 13.03 -6.00 -1.81
N LEU A 40 13.67 -5.92 -0.63
CA LEU A 40 13.38 -4.91 0.37
C LEU A 40 14.31 -3.72 0.14
N LEU A 41 13.70 -2.55 -0.03
CA LEU A 41 14.39 -1.30 -0.27
C LEU A 41 14.18 -0.34 0.90
N ARG A 42 15.25 0.38 1.25
CA ARG A 42 15.23 1.50 2.19
C ARG A 42 15.67 2.77 1.47
N LEU A 43 15.02 3.88 1.78
CA LEU A 43 15.42 5.19 1.32
C LEU A 43 16.74 5.63 1.98
N GLN A 44 17.66 6.17 1.20
CA GLN A 44 18.90 6.75 1.69
C GLN A 44 18.60 7.85 2.69
N GLY A 45 19.13 7.70 3.89
CA GLY A 45 18.98 8.68 4.94
C GLY A 45 19.79 9.95 4.66
N PRO A 46 19.56 11.00 5.45
CA PRO A 46 20.30 12.25 5.37
C PRO A 46 21.81 12.07 5.62
N GLU A 47 22.32 10.91 6.05
CA GLU A 47 23.76 10.69 6.19
C GLU A 47 24.53 10.68 4.86
N ASN A 48 23.88 10.38 3.73
CA ASN A 48 24.54 10.40 2.43
C ASN A 48 24.76 11.86 1.97
N GLN A 49 26.02 12.25 1.76
CA GLN A 49 26.39 13.61 1.33
C GLN A 49 25.68 14.03 0.04
N LEU A 50 25.48 13.11 -0.90
CA LEU A 50 24.74 13.37 -2.14
C LEU A 50 23.25 13.66 -1.87
N PHE A 51 22.67 12.97 -0.90
CA PHE A 51 21.29 13.17 -0.47
C PHE A 51 21.11 14.51 0.27
N LYS A 52 22.06 14.90 1.14
CA LYS A 52 22.10 16.23 1.78
C LYS A 52 22.14 17.36 0.74
N SER A 53 22.99 17.22 -0.27
CA SER A 53 23.14 18.23 -1.34
C SER A 53 21.89 18.34 -2.21
N LEU A 54 21.19 17.22 -2.48
CA LEU A 54 19.98 17.20 -3.31
C LEU A 54 18.73 17.66 -2.54
N LEU A 55 18.60 17.38 -1.24
CA LEU A 55 17.52 17.90 -0.40
C LEU A 55 17.50 19.44 -0.36
N ASN A 56 18.67 20.09 -0.43
CA ASN A 56 18.77 21.55 -0.49
C ASN A 56 18.28 22.15 -1.81
N THR A 57 18.24 21.38 -2.90
CA THR A 57 17.85 21.84 -4.24
C THR A 57 16.47 21.34 -4.67
N LEU A 58 16.00 20.20 -4.12
CA LEU A 58 14.78 19.50 -4.54
C LEU A 58 13.71 19.39 -3.44
N ALA A 59 13.73 20.29 -2.45
CA ALA A 59 12.76 20.34 -1.35
C ALA A 59 11.28 20.37 -1.82
N SER A 60 10.99 20.68 -3.09
CA SER A 60 9.64 20.68 -3.66
C SER A 60 9.15 19.31 -4.17
N VAL A 61 10.04 18.37 -4.51
CA VAL A 61 9.69 17.03 -5.03
C VAL A 61 9.78 15.98 -3.93
N PHE A 62 10.63 16.21 -2.94
CA PHE A 62 10.78 15.40 -1.73
C PHE A 62 9.75 15.78 -0.65
N ASP A 63 8.51 16.06 -1.07
CA ASP A 63 7.36 16.12 -0.16
C ASP A 63 7.25 14.72 0.47
N SER A 64 7.58 14.62 1.76
CA SER A 64 7.90 13.40 2.52
C SER A 64 6.69 12.49 2.77
N LYS A 65 5.93 12.18 1.72
CA LYS A 65 4.69 11.40 1.76
C LYS A 65 4.90 9.92 1.48
N GLN A 66 6.07 9.54 0.96
CA GLN A 66 6.37 8.13 0.69
C GLN A 66 7.13 7.53 1.86
N PRO A 67 6.65 6.40 2.42
CA PRO A 67 7.35 5.75 3.51
C PRO A 67 8.78 5.33 3.11
N PRO A 68 9.77 5.44 4.02
CA PRO A 68 11.18 5.17 3.79
C PRO A 68 11.51 3.70 3.51
N HIS A 69 10.55 2.79 3.64
CA HIS A 69 10.77 1.37 3.35
C HIS A 69 9.69 0.82 2.43
N LYS A 70 10.10 -0.05 1.50
CA LYS A 70 9.19 -0.74 0.58
C LYS A 70 9.70 -2.12 0.19
N ILE A 71 8.77 -2.99 -0.19
CA ILE A 71 9.08 -4.30 -0.78
C ILE A 71 8.56 -4.31 -2.22
N LEU A 72 9.44 -4.73 -3.13
CA LEU A 72 9.14 -4.90 -4.55
C LEU A 72 9.10 -6.38 -4.94
N PHE A 73 8.26 -6.70 -5.92
CA PHE A 73 8.21 -7.95 -6.65
C PHE A 73 8.56 -7.72 -8.13
N LYS A 74 9.51 -8.49 -8.66
CA LYS A 74 10.02 -8.40 -10.04
C LYS A 74 9.21 -9.32 -10.96
N ARG A 75 8.70 -8.78 -12.07
CA ARG A 75 7.74 -9.44 -12.98
C ARG A 75 8.38 -10.07 -14.23
N GLY A 76 9.59 -10.61 -14.09
CA GLY A 76 10.41 -11.08 -15.21
C GLY A 76 11.37 -10.02 -15.77
N GLU A 77 12.20 -10.44 -16.73
CA GLU A 77 13.21 -9.55 -17.34
C GLU A 77 12.53 -8.43 -18.13
N ASN A 78 12.81 -7.18 -17.77
CA ASN A 78 12.32 -5.94 -18.40
C ASN A 78 10.89 -5.49 -18.05
N ALA A 79 10.17 -6.21 -17.17
CA ALA A 79 8.90 -5.73 -16.66
C ALA A 79 9.08 -4.76 -15.49
N VAL A 80 8.25 -3.72 -15.41
CA VAL A 80 8.24 -2.76 -14.30
C VAL A 80 7.90 -3.52 -13.00
N PRO A 81 8.67 -3.40 -11.91
CA PRO A 81 8.38 -4.13 -10.68
C PRO A 81 7.06 -3.65 -10.02
N LEU A 82 6.45 -4.51 -9.22
CA LEU A 82 5.30 -4.19 -8.39
C LEU A 82 5.74 -3.83 -6.97
N GLN A 83 5.29 -2.70 -6.46
CA GLN A 83 5.35 -2.39 -5.04
C GLN A 83 4.19 -3.07 -4.33
N ILE A 84 4.51 -3.90 -3.34
CA ILE A 84 3.52 -4.75 -2.64
C ILE A 84 3.41 -4.45 -1.15
N ALA A 85 4.39 -3.76 -0.58
CA ALA A 85 4.37 -3.33 0.82
C ALA A 85 5.15 -2.03 1.01
N VAL A 86 4.71 -1.20 1.96
CA VAL A 86 5.37 0.05 2.38
C VAL A 86 5.28 0.23 3.90
N SER A 87 6.29 0.84 4.51
CA SER A 87 6.23 1.19 5.93
C SER A 87 7.14 2.34 6.34
N GLU A 88 6.67 3.11 7.31
CA GLU A 88 7.49 4.08 8.05
C GLU A 88 8.46 3.39 9.02
N SER A 89 8.05 2.22 9.54
CA SER A 89 8.81 1.49 10.53
C SER A 89 9.64 0.38 9.90
N GLU A 90 10.95 0.41 10.15
CA GLU A 90 11.87 -0.68 9.81
C GLU A 90 11.40 -2.01 10.42
N LYS A 91 10.95 -1.99 11.68
CA LYS A 91 10.45 -3.20 12.35
C LYS A 91 9.25 -3.81 11.63
N THR A 92 8.31 -2.97 11.17
CA THR A 92 7.10 -3.43 10.51
C THR A 92 7.38 -3.99 9.11
N ILE A 93 8.25 -3.34 8.34
CA ILE A 93 8.61 -3.83 7.00
C ILE A 93 9.46 -5.12 7.08
N GLU A 94 10.33 -5.24 8.08
CA GLU A 94 11.12 -6.46 8.31
C GLU A 94 10.23 -7.64 8.70
N ALA A 95 9.20 -7.40 9.52
CA ALA A 95 8.20 -8.44 9.81
C ALA A 95 7.44 -8.87 8.54
N ALA A 96 7.08 -7.92 7.66
CA ALA A 96 6.46 -8.22 6.37
C ALA A 96 7.40 -9.04 5.46
N TRP A 97 8.69 -8.69 5.45
CA TRP A 97 9.72 -9.40 4.72
C TRP A 97 9.86 -10.86 5.18
N GLN A 98 10.00 -11.08 6.49
CA GLN A 98 10.08 -12.42 7.06
C GLN A 98 8.84 -13.24 6.72
N TRP A 99 7.65 -12.64 6.84
CA TRP A 99 6.40 -13.31 6.49
C TRP A 99 6.37 -13.74 5.01
N ILE A 100 6.81 -12.88 4.08
CA ILE A 100 6.94 -13.22 2.66
C ILE A 100 7.91 -14.39 2.46
N GLN A 101 9.06 -14.37 3.12
CA GLN A 101 10.06 -15.44 3.01
C GLN A 101 9.53 -16.79 3.48
N GLU A 102 8.72 -16.80 4.54
CA GLU A 102 8.18 -18.03 5.14
C GLU A 102 6.94 -18.56 4.40
N ASN A 103 6.09 -17.68 3.86
CA ASN A 103 4.76 -18.04 3.37
C ASN A 103 4.58 -17.92 1.86
N ILE A 104 5.26 -16.97 1.22
CA ILE A 104 5.07 -16.65 -0.20
C ILE A 104 6.17 -17.29 -1.05
N VAL A 105 7.43 -17.08 -0.69
CA VAL A 105 8.60 -17.57 -1.46
C VAL A 105 8.57 -19.09 -1.69
N PRO A 106 8.29 -19.95 -0.69
CA PRO A 106 8.30 -21.40 -0.90
C PRO A 106 7.20 -21.89 -1.84
N GLU A 107 6.03 -21.23 -1.84
CA GLU A 107 4.93 -21.55 -2.76
C GLU A 107 5.22 -21.03 -4.17
N LEU A 108 5.77 -19.82 -4.28
CA LEU A 108 6.14 -19.22 -5.56
C LEU A 108 7.18 -20.06 -6.32
N ARG A 109 8.14 -20.66 -5.61
CA ARG A 109 9.17 -21.55 -6.19
C ARG A 109 8.60 -22.81 -6.84
N LYS A 110 7.37 -23.22 -6.51
CA LYS A 110 6.70 -24.38 -7.12
C LYS A 110 6.09 -24.04 -8.48
N ILE A 111 5.95 -22.75 -8.79
CA ILE A 111 5.42 -22.25 -10.05
C ILE A 111 6.60 -22.02 -10.99
N ASN A 112 6.55 -22.58 -12.20
CA ASN A 112 7.64 -22.47 -13.17
C ASN A 112 7.45 -21.28 -14.11
N ASP A 113 6.20 -21.04 -14.53
CA ASP A 113 5.89 -19.99 -15.49
C ASP A 113 5.92 -18.59 -14.83
N PRO A 114 6.69 -17.62 -15.38
CA PRO A 114 6.79 -16.28 -14.80
C PRO A 114 5.47 -15.50 -14.78
N PHE A 115 4.59 -15.72 -15.74
CA PHE A 115 3.28 -15.06 -15.80
C PHE A 115 2.35 -15.63 -14.73
N ASP A 116 2.34 -16.96 -14.55
CA ASP A 116 1.60 -17.61 -13.47
C ASP A 116 2.12 -17.17 -12.10
N LYS A 117 3.44 -16.99 -11.94
CA LYS A 117 4.04 -16.43 -10.72
C LYS A 117 3.52 -15.03 -10.42
N GLU A 118 3.53 -14.14 -11.41
CA GLU A 118 3.00 -12.78 -11.25
C GLU A 118 1.53 -12.81 -10.84
N SER A 119 0.69 -13.54 -11.60
CA SER A 119 -0.75 -13.60 -11.32
C SER A 119 -1.02 -14.12 -9.92
N TRP A 120 -0.30 -15.16 -9.50
CA TRP A 120 -0.44 -15.73 -8.17
C TRP A 120 -0.04 -14.72 -7.08
N VAL A 121 1.09 -14.02 -7.22
CA VAL A 121 1.50 -12.99 -6.24
C VAL A 121 0.47 -11.87 -6.16
N VAL A 122 -0.03 -11.39 -7.31
CA VAL A 122 -1.03 -10.32 -7.35
C VAL A 122 -2.30 -10.74 -6.61
N GLU A 123 -2.79 -11.95 -6.86
CA GLU A 123 -3.96 -12.51 -6.17
C GLU A 123 -3.72 -12.64 -4.66
N GLN A 124 -2.59 -13.21 -4.24
CA GLN A 124 -2.28 -13.41 -2.82
C GLN A 124 -2.19 -12.08 -2.05
N ILE A 125 -1.45 -11.11 -2.58
CA ILE A 125 -1.31 -9.80 -1.93
C ILE A 125 -2.65 -9.06 -1.90
N THR A 126 -3.44 -9.13 -2.99
CA THR A 126 -4.77 -8.51 -3.03
C THR A 126 -5.70 -9.11 -1.98
N MET A 127 -5.70 -10.44 -1.82
CA MET A 127 -6.49 -11.13 -0.80
C MET A 127 -6.06 -10.72 0.63
N ILE A 128 -4.76 -10.63 0.89
CA ILE A 128 -4.23 -10.16 2.17
C ILE A 128 -4.73 -8.75 2.50
N VAL A 129 -4.61 -7.83 1.55
CA VAL A 129 -5.04 -6.43 1.73
C VAL A 129 -6.56 -6.34 1.95
N GLY A 130 -7.35 -7.13 1.21
CA GLY A 130 -8.81 -7.20 1.42
C GLY A 130 -9.16 -7.64 2.85
N ASN A 131 -8.60 -8.78 3.29
CA ASN A 131 -8.90 -9.34 4.60
C ASN A 131 -8.46 -8.41 5.75
N THR A 132 -7.33 -7.71 5.63
CA THR A 132 -6.90 -6.76 6.67
C THR A 132 -7.83 -5.56 6.80
N LYS A 133 -8.43 -5.09 5.70
CA LYS A 133 -9.41 -3.99 5.73
C LYS A 133 -10.70 -4.43 6.39
N ASP A 134 -11.20 -5.60 6.06
CA ASP A 134 -12.44 -6.13 6.65
C ASP A 134 -12.30 -6.35 8.16
N MET A 135 -11.16 -6.88 8.62
CA MET A 135 -10.85 -7.00 10.04
C MET A 135 -10.76 -5.65 10.74
N SER A 136 -10.19 -4.63 10.09
CA SER A 136 -10.11 -3.29 10.67
C SER A 136 -11.49 -2.62 10.79
N ALA A 137 -12.40 -2.86 9.85
CA ALA A 137 -13.76 -2.34 9.88
C ALA A 137 -14.60 -3.00 11.00
N ASP A 138 -14.40 -4.30 11.22
CA ASP A 138 -15.08 -5.05 12.27
C ASP A 138 -14.55 -4.69 13.67
N GLU A 139 -13.23 -4.51 13.84
CA GLU A 139 -12.63 -3.97 15.08
C GLU A 139 -13.14 -2.53 15.37
N LEU A 140 -13.31 -1.68 14.35
CA LEU A 140 -13.85 -0.32 14.51
C LEU A 140 -15.34 -0.29 14.89
N SER A 141 -16.11 -1.30 14.49
CA SER A 141 -17.53 -1.47 14.85
C SER A 141 -17.70 -1.70 16.37
N THR A 142 -16.67 -2.23 17.04
CA THR A 142 -16.66 -2.42 18.50
C THR A 142 -16.16 -1.21 19.30
N ASP A 143 -15.61 -0.17 18.65
CA ASP A 143 -15.03 0.98 19.36
C ASP A 143 -16.04 2.14 19.44
N GLU A 144 -16.64 2.26 20.62
CA GLU A 144 -17.52 3.33 21.13
C GLU A 144 -17.04 4.77 20.79
N LYS A 145 -15.76 4.91 20.41
CA LYS A 145 -15.10 6.15 19.93
C LYS A 145 -15.69 6.76 18.66
N LEU A 146 -16.19 5.98 17.70
CA LEU A 146 -16.83 6.56 16.50
C LEU A 146 -18.13 7.29 16.85
N ARG A 147 -18.88 6.79 17.85
CA ARG A 147 -20.10 7.44 18.34
C ARG A 147 -19.80 8.72 19.11
N ASN A 148 -18.67 8.77 19.82
CA ASN A 148 -18.22 9.99 20.49
C ASN A 148 -17.68 11.04 19.52
N ALA A 149 -16.93 10.65 18.49
CA ALA A 149 -16.46 11.58 17.45
C ALA A 149 -17.62 12.20 16.65
N SER A 150 -18.63 11.41 16.31
CA SER A 150 -19.84 11.91 15.63
C SER A 150 -20.75 12.75 16.55
N ARG A 151 -20.80 12.48 17.86
CA ARG A 151 -21.44 13.39 18.84
C ARG A 151 -20.69 14.72 18.99
N MET A 152 -19.35 14.70 18.99
CA MET A 152 -18.56 15.92 19.12
C MET A 152 -18.68 16.82 17.89
N PHE A 153 -18.71 16.24 16.69
CA PHE A 153 -18.90 17.00 15.45
C PHE A 153 -20.26 17.74 15.39
N ARG A 154 -21.32 17.13 15.93
CA ARG A 154 -22.66 17.77 16.03
C ARG A 154 -22.76 18.86 17.10
N GLN A 155 -21.82 18.91 18.05
CA GLN A 155 -21.80 19.94 19.09
C GLN A 155 -20.97 21.17 18.71
N THR A 156 -19.94 21.00 17.86
CA THR A 156 -19.04 22.10 17.47
C THR A 156 -19.59 22.95 16.30
N PHE A 157 -20.45 22.38 15.45
CA PHE A 157 -21.07 23.11 14.34
C PHE A 157 -22.58 23.25 14.57
N PRO A 158 -23.07 24.35 15.15
CA PRO A 158 -24.49 24.68 15.05
C PRO A 158 -24.81 24.95 13.58
N ILE A 159 -25.36 23.94 12.89
CA ILE A 159 -25.87 24.05 11.53
C ILE A 159 -27.03 25.07 11.57
N PRO A 160 -26.93 26.24 10.93
CA PRO A 160 -28.07 27.15 10.80
C PRO A 160 -29.11 26.51 9.87
N VAL A 161 -30.38 26.60 10.24
CA VAL A 161 -31.52 26.02 9.51
C VAL A 161 -31.88 26.88 8.30
N SER A 162 -30.99 26.97 7.33
CA SER A 162 -31.26 27.32 5.93
C SER A 162 -29.94 27.06 5.20
N GLU A 163 -29.79 25.97 4.47
CA GLU A 163 -30.16 25.92 3.07
C GLU A 163 -30.31 24.47 2.60
N ARG A 164 -31.23 24.26 1.66
CA ARG A 164 -31.64 22.95 1.13
C ARG A 164 -30.51 22.30 0.33
N LEU A 165 -30.33 21.00 0.56
CA LEU A 165 -29.57 20.09 -0.30
C LEU A 165 -30.21 20.06 -1.69
N VAL A 166 -29.50 20.53 -2.71
CA VAL A 166 -29.92 20.38 -4.11
C VAL A 166 -29.18 19.17 -4.69
N SER A 167 -29.94 18.10 -4.93
CA SER A 167 -29.50 16.91 -5.66
C SER A 167 -29.10 17.30 -7.08
N CYS A 168 -27.81 17.18 -7.43
CA CYS A 168 -27.38 17.33 -8.81
C CYS A 168 -27.62 16.01 -9.56
N MET A 169 -28.83 15.86 -10.09
CA MET A 169 -29.13 14.95 -11.20
C MET A 169 -29.25 15.82 -12.46
N SER A 170 -28.29 15.73 -13.36
CA SER A 170 -28.36 16.29 -14.72
C SER A 170 -27.65 15.31 -15.64
N CYS A 171 -28.35 14.33 -16.21
CA CYS A 171 -29.11 14.38 -17.46
C CYS A 171 -28.24 14.62 -18.71
N VAL A 172 -28.20 13.58 -19.54
CA VAL A 172 -27.63 13.49 -20.89
C VAL A 172 -28.31 14.46 -21.86
N PRO A 173 -27.58 15.12 -22.78
CA PRO A 173 -28.20 15.81 -23.90
C PRO A 173 -28.55 14.82 -25.02
N PHE A 174 -29.86 14.71 -25.30
CA PHE A 174 -30.42 14.15 -26.53
C PHE A 174 -30.15 15.14 -27.67
N ILE A 175 -29.58 14.67 -28.78
CA ILE A 175 -29.42 15.38 -30.06
C ILE A 175 -30.47 14.79 -31.01
N ASP A 176 -31.22 15.68 -31.69
CA ASP A 176 -31.86 15.60 -33.03
C ASP A 176 -32.89 16.76 -33.04
N ASP A 177 -33.06 17.63 -34.04
CA ASP A 177 -33.02 17.52 -35.52
C ASP A 177 -32.66 18.88 -36.17
N ILE A 178 -31.95 18.87 -37.32
CA ILE A 178 -32.37 19.39 -38.66
C ILE A 178 -31.63 18.55 -39.71
#